data_AF-A0A9P7GLC6-F1
#
_entry.id   AF-A0A9P7GLC6-F1
#
_cell.length_a   1.000
_cell.length_b   1.000
_cell.length_c   1.000
_cell.angle_alpha   90.00
_cell.angle_beta   90.00
_cell.angle_gamma   90.00
#
_symmetry.space_group_name_H-M   'P 1'
#
loop_
_entity.id
_entity.type
_entity.pdbx_description
1 polymer ?
#
loop_
_entity_poly.entity_id
_entity_poly.type
_entity_poly.pdbx_seq_one_letter_code
_entity_poly.pdbx_strand_id
1 'polypeptide(L)'
;PRPEPEPSPSRPKPAGTAQASISRSPGLKIPSLSRGFQAEPSRHITKRKEYVEKEMKNLSYIYRDPETKSGAYRSTSVVEVFAAHQQVITKTDTFHGYPAGGLSLCAAAHKRALKLWRTGNGPTKDTKTSFVRKPWAARTAAHYKVVSKLSERVWGEIHNASKAAIGSVEVDATADESEIEDPEDLVQLSESGDEAM
;
A
#
# COMPACT_ATOMS: atom_id res chain seq x y z
N PRO A 1 16.82 54.06 -44.83
CA PRO A 1 16.89 52.63 -45.21
C PRO A 1 16.50 51.75 -44.02
N ARG A 2 15.26 51.26 -44.00
CA ARG A 2 14.73 50.35 -42.97
C ARG A 2 15.10 48.91 -43.38
N PRO A 3 15.62 48.06 -42.48
CA PRO A 3 15.94 46.68 -42.83
C PRO A 3 14.65 45.85 -43.03
N GLU A 4 14.68 44.97 -44.03
CA GLU A 4 13.58 44.04 -44.35
C GLU A 4 13.36 43.01 -43.21
N PRO A 5 12.12 42.55 -42.99
CA PRO A 5 11.84 41.49 -42.03
C PRO A 5 12.24 40.11 -42.59
N GLU A 6 12.97 39.34 -41.78
CA GLU A 6 13.35 37.96 -42.11
C GLU A 6 12.15 37.01 -42.25
N PRO A 7 12.23 35.99 -43.13
CA PRO A 7 11.16 35.02 -43.31
C PRO A 7 11.04 34.06 -42.12
N SER A 8 9.81 33.89 -41.63
CA SER A 8 9.49 32.98 -40.53
C SER A 8 9.75 31.50 -40.88
N PRO A 9 10.24 30.68 -39.94
CA PRO A 9 10.47 29.26 -40.18
C PRO A 9 9.16 28.50 -40.39
N SER A 10 9.13 27.70 -41.46
CA SER A 10 7.98 26.90 -41.87
C SER A 10 7.70 25.76 -40.90
N ARG A 11 6.43 25.61 -40.51
CA ARG A 11 5.90 24.54 -39.65
C ARG A 11 6.12 23.16 -40.33
N PRO A 12 6.65 22.14 -39.63
CA PRO A 12 6.74 20.80 -40.20
C PRO A 12 5.34 20.17 -40.35
N LYS A 13 5.10 19.52 -41.48
CA LYS A 13 3.90 18.70 -41.76
C LYS A 13 3.86 17.48 -40.84
N PRO A 14 2.67 17.00 -40.42
CA PRO A 14 2.54 15.76 -39.66
C PRO A 14 2.88 14.57 -40.55
N ALA A 15 3.93 13.84 -40.18
CA ALA A 15 4.30 12.59 -40.82
C ALA A 15 3.50 11.43 -40.21
N GLY A 16 2.81 10.69 -41.08
CA GLY A 16 2.58 9.24 -41.00
C GLY A 16 1.99 8.67 -39.72
N THR A 17 0.69 8.32 -39.78
CA THR A 17 0.05 7.36 -38.88
C THR A 17 0.75 6.00 -38.96
N ALA A 18 1.68 5.74 -38.04
CA ALA A 18 2.19 4.40 -37.82
C ALA A 18 1.18 3.62 -36.97
N GLN A 19 0.51 2.64 -37.56
CA GLN A 19 -0.20 1.61 -36.79
C GLN A 19 0.83 0.81 -35.99
N ALA A 20 0.97 1.13 -34.71
CA ALA A 20 1.61 0.23 -33.76
C ALA A 20 0.63 -0.89 -33.45
N SER A 21 0.83 -2.04 -34.09
CA SER A 21 0.21 -3.30 -33.67
C SER A 21 0.55 -3.55 -32.21
N ILE A 22 -0.46 -3.43 -31.34
CA ILE A 22 -0.38 -3.87 -29.94
C ILE A 22 -0.20 -5.38 -29.98
N SER A 23 1.06 -5.81 -29.96
CA SER A 23 1.41 -7.18 -29.64
C SER A 23 0.97 -7.41 -28.20
N ARG A 24 -0.18 -8.07 -28.04
CA ARG A 24 -0.70 -8.48 -26.74
C ARG A 24 0.34 -9.36 -26.08
N SER A 25 1.04 -8.81 -25.09
CA SER A 25 1.84 -9.59 -24.17
C SER A 25 0.96 -10.70 -23.58
N PRO A 26 1.45 -11.95 -23.51
CA PRO A 26 0.68 -13.06 -22.98
C PRO A 26 0.25 -12.70 -21.56
N GLY A 27 -1.06 -12.59 -21.36
CA GLY A 27 -1.65 -12.14 -20.12
C GLY A 27 -1.02 -12.85 -18.93
N LEU A 28 -0.60 -12.07 -17.93
CA LEU A 28 -0.31 -12.57 -16.61
C LEU A 28 -1.51 -13.40 -16.16
N LYS A 29 -1.36 -14.72 -16.18
CA LYS A 29 -2.21 -15.62 -15.42
C LYS A 29 -1.84 -15.39 -13.97
N ILE A 30 -2.41 -14.34 -13.37
CA ILE A 30 -2.56 -14.29 -11.92
C ILE A 30 -3.23 -15.62 -11.59
N PRO A 31 -2.59 -16.53 -10.83
CA PRO A 31 -3.26 -17.74 -10.37
C PRO A 31 -4.53 -17.24 -9.71
N SER A 32 -5.68 -17.67 -10.21
CA SER A 32 -6.93 -17.26 -9.62
C SER A 32 -6.88 -17.64 -8.14
N LEU A 33 -6.88 -16.63 -7.27
CA LEU A 33 -7.01 -16.81 -5.82
C LEU A 33 -8.38 -17.41 -5.45
N SER A 34 -9.15 -17.87 -6.44
CA SER A 34 -10.31 -18.74 -6.32
C SER A 34 -9.98 -20.11 -5.72
N ARG A 35 -8.71 -20.52 -5.69
CA ARG A 35 -8.33 -21.82 -5.13
C ARG A 35 -8.06 -21.73 -3.63
N GLY A 36 -9.14 -21.77 -2.84
CA GLY A 36 -9.10 -22.34 -1.49
C GLY A 36 -9.48 -21.43 -0.32
N PHE A 37 -10.56 -20.65 -0.40
CA PHE A 37 -11.27 -20.28 0.83
C PHE A 37 -12.16 -21.46 1.24
N GLN A 38 -11.53 -22.57 1.67
CA GLN A 38 -12.29 -23.64 2.30
C GLN A 38 -12.94 -23.06 3.56
N ALA A 39 -14.21 -23.37 3.79
CA ALA A 39 -14.89 -23.00 5.02
C ALA A 39 -14.06 -23.52 6.20
N GLU A 40 -13.47 -22.59 6.95
CA GLU A 40 -12.57 -22.96 8.04
C GLU A 40 -13.38 -23.67 9.14
N PRO A 41 -12.91 -24.80 9.68
CA PRO A 41 -13.62 -25.49 10.76
C PRO A 41 -13.92 -24.54 11.94
N SER A 42 -15.10 -24.66 12.56
CA SER A 42 -15.57 -23.77 13.64
C SER A 42 -14.58 -23.62 14.81
N ARG A 43 -13.83 -24.68 15.12
CA ARG A 43 -12.74 -24.68 16.12
C ARG A 43 -11.57 -23.77 15.74
N HIS A 44 -11.26 -23.63 14.46
CA HIS A 44 -10.19 -22.78 13.96
C HIS A 44 -10.61 -21.31 13.95
N ILE A 45 -11.88 -21.03 13.63
CA ILE A 45 -12.46 -19.68 13.74
C ILE A 45 -12.36 -19.16 15.18
N THR A 46 -12.67 -20.01 16.16
CA THR A 46 -12.61 -19.65 17.59
C THR A 46 -11.18 -19.38 18.04
N LYS A 47 -10.25 -20.30 17.76
CA LYS A 47 -8.82 -20.13 18.07
C LYS A 47 -8.21 -18.89 17.40
N ARG A 48 -8.57 -18.61 16.14
CA ARG A 48 -8.11 -17.41 15.43
C ARG A 48 -8.62 -16.14 16.11
N LYS A 49 -9.90 -16.10 16.50
CA LYS A 49 -10.48 -14.95 17.21
C LYS A 49 -9.76 -14.69 18.53
N GLU A 50 -9.57 -15.73 19.34
CA GLU A 50 -8.85 -15.65 20.62
C GLU A 50 -7.40 -15.18 20.43
N TYR A 51 -6.70 -15.74 19.44
CA TYR A 51 -5.33 -15.35 19.11
C TYR A 51 -5.25 -13.86 18.77
N VAL A 52 -6.07 -13.39 17.82
CA VAL A 52 -6.03 -11.98 17.40
C VAL A 52 -6.42 -11.06 18.55
N GLU A 53 -7.39 -11.42 19.38
CA GLU A 53 -7.78 -10.60 20.53
C GLU A 53 -6.66 -10.49 21.56
N LYS A 54 -5.96 -11.59 21.83
CA LYS A 54 -4.76 -11.59 22.68
C LYS A 54 -3.66 -10.70 22.10
N GLU A 55 -3.36 -10.84 20.81
CA GLU A 55 -2.36 -10.03 20.11
C GLU A 55 -2.69 -8.54 20.19
N MET A 56 -3.96 -8.19 19.97
CA MET A 56 -4.43 -6.81 19.95
C MET A 56 -4.49 -6.17 21.33
N LYS A 57 -4.91 -6.93 22.36
CA LYS A 57 -4.99 -6.45 23.74
C LYS A 57 -3.61 -6.14 24.32
N ASN A 58 -2.61 -6.96 23.98
CA ASN A 58 -1.25 -6.82 24.50
C ASN A 58 -0.33 -5.97 23.62
N LEU A 59 -0.82 -5.57 22.43
CA LEU A 59 0.00 -4.99 21.36
C LEU A 59 1.19 -5.88 20.99
N SER A 60 1.05 -7.20 21.11
CA SER A 60 2.10 -8.19 20.87
C SER A 60 2.64 -8.13 19.44
N TYR A 61 1.77 -7.82 18.48
CA TYR A 61 2.07 -7.79 17.04
C TYR A 61 3.15 -6.79 16.61
N ILE A 62 3.58 -5.86 17.46
CA ILE A 62 4.70 -4.96 17.15
C ILE A 62 6.04 -5.48 17.71
N TYR A 63 6.04 -6.45 18.63
CA TYR A 63 7.25 -6.89 19.30
C TYR A 63 7.93 -8.04 18.55
N ARG A 64 9.26 -8.04 18.54
CA ARG A 64 10.06 -9.18 18.07
C ARG A 64 9.78 -10.42 18.92
N ASP A 65 9.76 -10.22 20.24
CA ASP A 65 9.50 -11.25 21.22
C ASP A 65 8.25 -10.86 22.03
N PRO A 66 7.05 -11.34 21.63
CA PRO A 66 5.79 -10.96 22.27
C PRO A 66 5.66 -11.32 23.74
N GLU A 67 6.29 -12.42 24.17
CA GLU A 67 6.19 -12.93 25.55
C GLU A 67 6.90 -12.03 26.55
N THR A 68 8.12 -11.59 26.20
CA THR A 68 8.94 -10.67 26.99
C THR A 68 8.64 -9.20 26.69
N LYS A 69 7.83 -8.92 25.67
CA LYS A 69 7.60 -7.58 25.09
C LYS A 69 8.92 -6.88 24.73
N SER A 70 9.90 -7.64 24.26
CA SER A 70 11.17 -7.08 23.76
C SER A 70 11.12 -6.83 22.26
N GLY A 71 11.88 -5.82 21.84
CA GLY A 71 11.96 -5.44 20.43
C GLY A 71 10.69 -4.83 19.87
N ALA A 72 10.20 -3.75 20.48
CA ALA A 72 9.10 -2.97 19.93
C ALA A 72 9.38 -2.52 18.48
N TYR A 73 8.36 -2.61 17.65
CA TYR A 73 8.38 -2.38 16.19
C TYR A 73 9.34 -3.27 15.39
N ARG A 74 9.80 -4.39 15.98
CA ARG A 74 10.67 -5.37 15.33
C ARG A 74 10.02 -6.73 15.16
N SER A 75 8.69 -6.82 15.20
CA SER A 75 8.00 -8.03 14.76
C SER A 75 8.31 -8.29 13.28
N THR A 76 8.51 -9.56 12.94
CA THR A 76 8.90 -9.99 11.59
C THR A 76 8.02 -9.35 10.52
N SER A 77 6.70 -9.48 10.65
CA SER A 77 5.76 -8.95 9.66
C SER A 77 5.75 -7.42 9.56
N VAL A 78 5.96 -6.67 10.65
CA VAL A 78 6.05 -5.20 10.57
C VAL A 78 7.33 -4.79 9.86
N VAL A 79 8.44 -5.46 10.17
CA VAL A 79 9.75 -5.18 9.58
C VAL A 79 9.81 -5.56 8.10
N GLU A 80 9.20 -6.66 7.69
CA GLU A 80 9.09 -7.07 6.28
C GLU A 80 8.29 -6.06 5.46
N VAL A 81 7.13 -5.62 5.95
CA VAL A 81 6.33 -4.60 5.27
C VAL A 81 7.08 -3.27 5.22
N PHE A 82 7.81 -2.92 6.27
CA PHE A 82 8.64 -1.72 6.30
C PHE A 82 9.83 -1.81 5.34
N ALA A 83 10.46 -2.98 5.22
CA ALA A 83 11.53 -3.26 4.27
C ALA A 83 11.05 -3.07 2.82
N ALA A 84 9.91 -3.67 2.46
CA ALA A 84 9.32 -3.50 1.15
C ALA A 84 8.99 -2.02 0.86
N HIS A 85 8.43 -1.31 1.84
CA HIS A 85 8.14 0.12 1.73
C HIS A 85 9.42 0.96 1.52
N GLN A 86 10.50 0.65 2.24
CA GLN A 86 11.79 1.30 2.07
C GLN A 86 12.35 1.06 0.66
N GLN A 87 12.32 -0.17 0.15
CA GLN A 87 12.80 -0.48 -1.21
C GLN A 87 12.11 0.37 -2.27
N VAL A 88 10.78 0.53 -2.18
CA VAL A 88 10.00 1.33 -3.12
C VAL A 88 10.42 2.80 -3.04
N ILE A 89 10.49 3.38 -1.83
CA ILE A 89 10.85 4.79 -1.65
C ILE A 89 12.30 5.08 -2.05
N THR A 90 13.24 4.15 -1.83
CA THR A 90 14.64 4.37 -2.25
C THR A 90 14.84 4.38 -3.76
N LYS A 91 13.86 3.91 -4.53
CA LYS A 91 13.88 3.91 -6.00
C LYS A 91 13.24 5.17 -6.60
N THR A 92 12.66 6.05 -5.78
CA THR A 92 12.00 7.26 -6.24
C THR A 92 12.78 8.51 -5.82
N ASP A 93 12.78 9.53 -6.68
CA ASP A 93 13.41 10.83 -6.38
C ASP A 93 12.48 11.77 -5.59
N THR A 94 11.31 11.29 -5.18
CA THR A 94 10.27 12.06 -4.51
C THR A 94 10.35 11.92 -3.00
N PHE A 95 10.17 13.02 -2.28
CA PHE A 95 10.07 12.98 -0.82
C PHE A 95 8.73 12.36 -0.37
N HIS A 96 8.79 11.17 0.23
CA HIS A 96 7.61 10.43 0.72
C HIS A 96 7.43 10.52 2.25
N GLY A 97 8.11 11.45 2.92
CA GLY A 97 8.05 11.64 4.36
C GLY A 97 9.17 10.94 5.14
N TYR A 98 9.08 10.99 6.47
CA TYR A 98 10.10 10.45 7.36
C TYR A 98 9.93 8.94 7.62
N PRO A 99 11.02 8.18 7.84
CA PRO A 99 10.96 6.75 8.16
C PRO A 99 10.06 6.42 9.36
N ALA A 100 9.96 7.32 10.34
CA ALA A 100 9.03 7.22 11.46
C ALA A 100 7.56 7.12 11.02
N GLY A 101 7.18 7.89 9.99
CA GLY A 101 5.86 7.82 9.37
C GLY A 101 5.62 6.49 8.67
N GLY A 102 6.59 6.05 7.87
CA GLY A 102 6.55 4.76 7.17
C GLY A 102 6.37 3.57 8.11
N LEU A 103 7.21 3.47 9.15
CA LEU A 103 7.11 2.38 10.13
C LEU A 103 5.77 2.41 10.88
N SER A 104 5.27 3.60 11.20
CA SER A 104 3.97 3.78 11.85
C SER A 104 2.81 3.30 10.96
N LEU A 105 2.90 3.57 9.66
CA LEU A 105 1.95 3.09 8.67
C LEU A 105 1.98 1.56 8.56
N CYS A 106 3.17 0.95 8.50
CA CYS A 106 3.33 -0.51 8.46
C CYS A 106 2.70 -1.19 9.69
N ALA A 107 2.95 -0.65 10.90
CA ALA A 107 2.33 -1.15 12.13
C ALA A 107 0.79 -1.01 12.10
N ALA A 108 0.27 0.12 11.63
CA ALA A 108 -1.16 0.34 11.49
C ALA A 108 -1.80 -0.60 10.44
N ALA A 109 -1.10 -0.88 9.34
CA ALA A 109 -1.51 -1.80 8.31
C ALA A 109 -1.58 -3.24 8.85
N HIS A 110 -0.54 -3.68 9.56
CA HIS A 110 -0.52 -5.01 10.18
C HIS A 110 -1.66 -5.18 11.21
N LYS A 111 -1.89 -4.16 12.05
CA LYS A 111 -3.04 -4.12 12.97
C LYS A 111 -4.38 -4.28 12.25
N ARG A 112 -4.54 -3.68 11.06
CA ARG A 112 -5.75 -3.84 10.24
C ARG A 112 -5.84 -5.24 9.64
N ALA A 113 -4.75 -5.78 9.13
CA ALA A 113 -4.68 -7.14 8.59
C ALA A 113 -5.13 -8.17 9.64
N LEU A 114 -4.63 -8.05 10.89
CA LEU A 114 -5.08 -8.89 12.00
C LEU A 114 -6.59 -8.77 12.25
N LYS A 115 -7.15 -7.56 12.21
CA LYS A 115 -8.60 -7.35 12.39
C LYS A 115 -9.43 -8.00 11.29
N LEU A 116 -8.98 -7.96 10.04
CA LEU A 116 -9.63 -8.62 8.90
C LEU A 116 -9.50 -10.13 9.02
N TRP A 117 -8.31 -10.62 9.37
CA TRP A 117 -8.08 -12.04 9.59
C TRP A 117 -8.97 -12.59 10.71
N ARG A 118 -9.15 -11.84 11.81
CA ARG A 118 -10.05 -12.21 12.92
C ARG A 118 -11.46 -12.54 12.44
N THR A 119 -12.02 -11.73 11.55
CA THR A 119 -13.39 -11.91 11.04
C THR A 119 -13.47 -13.00 9.97
N GLY A 120 -12.35 -13.35 9.33
CA GLY A 120 -12.32 -14.25 8.19
C GLY A 120 -12.95 -13.64 6.93
N ASN A 121 -13.31 -12.35 6.99
CA ASN A 121 -13.89 -11.64 5.86
C ASN A 121 -12.75 -10.97 5.09
N GLY A 122 -12.72 -11.20 3.78
CA GLY A 122 -11.88 -10.41 2.89
C GLY A 122 -12.23 -8.91 2.97
N PRO A 123 -11.34 -8.03 2.51
CA PRO A 123 -11.69 -6.62 2.33
C PRO A 123 -12.92 -6.51 1.41
N THR A 124 -14.03 -5.96 1.89
CA THR A 124 -15.22 -5.71 1.06
C THR A 124 -14.94 -4.56 0.08
N LYS A 125 -15.69 -4.46 -1.03
CA LYS A 125 -15.54 -3.33 -1.99
C LYS A 125 -15.71 -1.97 -1.30
N ASP A 126 -16.46 -1.89 -0.20
CA ASP A 126 -16.64 -0.69 0.64
C ASP A 126 -15.52 -0.45 1.65
N THR A 127 -14.62 -1.42 1.87
CA THR A 127 -13.40 -1.21 2.67
C THR A 127 -12.34 -0.39 1.94
N LYS A 128 -12.64 0.15 0.74
CA LYS A 128 -11.97 1.27 0.05
C LYS A 128 -12.02 2.58 0.87
N THR A 129 -11.87 2.51 2.18
CA THR A 129 -11.42 3.65 2.98
C THR A 129 -10.01 3.96 2.49
N SER A 130 -9.90 4.94 1.59
CA SER A 130 -8.65 5.56 1.17
C SER A 130 -7.66 5.60 2.33
N PHE A 131 -6.40 5.23 2.08
CA PHE A 131 -5.31 5.31 3.06
C PHE A 131 -5.14 6.74 3.62
N VAL A 132 -5.68 7.74 2.92
CA VAL A 132 -5.66 9.16 3.27
C VAL A 132 -6.84 9.56 4.19
N ARG A 133 -7.94 8.79 4.22
CA ARG A 133 -9.15 9.16 5.00
C ARG A 133 -9.07 8.75 6.48
N LYS A 134 -9.94 9.40 7.28
CA LYS A 134 -9.95 9.52 8.76
C LYS A 134 -9.57 8.28 9.61
N PRO A 135 -9.85 7.00 9.28
CA PRO A 135 -9.40 5.89 10.13
C PRO A 135 -7.90 5.56 10.02
N TRP A 136 -7.25 5.81 8.87
CA TRP A 136 -5.83 5.46 8.67
C TRP A 136 -4.90 6.51 9.27
N ALA A 137 -5.18 7.78 9.05
CA ALA A 137 -4.42 8.89 9.62
C ALA A 137 -4.37 8.80 11.16
N ALA A 138 -5.51 8.55 11.81
CA ALA A 138 -5.58 8.43 13.27
C ALA A 138 -4.79 7.22 13.81
N ARG A 139 -4.89 6.06 13.16
CA ARG A 139 -4.17 4.83 13.59
C ARG A 139 -2.67 4.97 13.41
N THR A 140 -2.25 5.54 12.28
CA THR A 140 -0.85 5.83 11.99
C THR A 140 -0.31 6.87 12.98
N ALA A 141 -1.06 7.93 13.26
CA ALA A 141 -0.67 8.97 14.23
C ALA A 141 -0.45 8.41 15.65
N ALA A 142 -1.23 7.40 16.08
CA ALA A 142 -1.04 6.76 17.38
C ALA A 142 0.31 6.04 17.48
N HIS A 143 0.72 5.32 16.42
CA HIS A 143 2.04 4.70 16.35
C HIS A 143 3.14 5.76 16.23
N TYR A 144 2.92 6.80 15.43
CA TYR A 144 3.89 7.86 15.19
C TYR A 144 4.32 8.57 16.47
N LYS A 145 3.40 8.83 17.40
CA LYS A 145 3.71 9.42 18.72
C LYS A 145 4.75 8.64 19.53
N VAL A 146 4.83 7.33 19.32
CA VAL A 146 5.78 6.43 19.98
C VAL A 146 7.04 6.31 19.12
N VAL A 147 6.86 6.04 17.83
CA VAL A 147 7.95 5.79 16.89
C VAL A 147 8.87 7.00 16.72
N SER A 148 8.33 8.22 16.73
CA SER A 148 9.12 9.45 16.61
C SER A 148 10.02 9.73 17.82
N LYS A 149 9.79 9.03 18.94
CA LYS A 149 10.56 9.18 20.19
C LYS A 149 11.51 8.01 20.45
N LEU A 150 11.63 7.08 19.52
CA LEU A 150 12.58 5.97 19.65
C LEU A 150 14.01 6.52 19.62
N SER A 151 14.87 5.95 20.45
CA SER A 151 16.30 6.30 20.45
C SER A 151 16.97 5.88 19.14
N GLU A 152 18.07 6.55 18.80
CA GLU A 152 18.89 6.20 17.63
C GLU A 152 19.34 4.74 17.65
N ARG A 153 19.66 4.21 18.84
CA ARG A 153 19.99 2.79 19.02
C ARG A 153 18.85 1.89 18.56
N VAL A 154 17.63 2.16 19.00
CA VAL A 154 16.46 1.34 18.62
C VAL A 154 16.18 1.47 17.11
N TRP A 155 16.34 2.66 16.55
CA TRP A 155 16.26 2.87 15.11
C TRP A 155 17.30 2.06 14.34
N GLY A 156 18.56 2.05 14.80
CA GLY A 156 19.61 1.22 14.21
C GLY A 156 19.25 -0.28 14.23
N GLU A 157 18.68 -0.76 15.34
CA GLU A 157 18.19 -2.14 15.45
C GLU A 157 17.03 -2.44 14.47
N ILE A 158 16.09 -1.50 14.26
CA ILE A 158 15.00 -1.63 13.28
C ILE A 158 15.54 -1.64 11.85
N HIS A 159 16.46 -0.73 11.51
CA HIS A 159 17.06 -0.68 10.18
C HIS A 159 17.84 -1.96 9.86
N ASN A 160 18.60 -2.49 10.82
CA ASN A 160 19.32 -3.76 10.64
C ASN A 160 18.35 -4.93 10.41
N ALA A 161 17.25 -4.99 11.18
CA ALA A 161 16.22 -6.00 10.97
C ALA A 161 15.56 -5.86 9.59
N SER A 162 15.28 -4.63 9.16
CA SER A 162 14.68 -4.35 7.85
C SER A 162 15.58 -4.75 6.69
N LYS A 163 16.88 -4.43 6.76
CA LYS A 163 17.88 -4.88 5.78
C LYS A 163 17.98 -6.41 5.72
N ALA A 164 17.93 -7.09 6.86
CA ALA A 164 17.94 -8.55 6.90
C ALA A 164 16.69 -9.16 6.22
N ALA A 165 15.52 -8.50 6.32
CA ALA A 165 14.30 -8.94 5.66
C ALA A 165 14.33 -8.76 4.12
N ILE A 166 15.05 -7.76 3.61
CA ILE A 166 15.19 -7.50 2.16
C ILE A 166 15.88 -8.67 1.43
N GLY A 167 16.85 -9.34 2.07
CA GLY A 167 17.49 -10.53 1.50
C GLY A 167 16.54 -11.71 1.23
N SER A 168 15.28 -11.63 1.68
CA SER A 168 14.24 -12.63 1.45
C SER A 168 13.07 -12.15 0.59
N VAL A 169 13.01 -10.87 0.19
CA VAL A 169 11.87 -10.28 -0.53
C VAL A 169 12.35 -9.53 -1.78
N GLU A 170 12.27 -10.20 -2.94
CA GLU A 170 12.38 -9.53 -4.24
C GLU A 170 11.05 -8.83 -4.55
N VAL A 171 11.03 -7.49 -4.52
CA VAL A 171 9.88 -6.70 -4.94
C VAL A 171 10.14 -6.16 -6.35
N ASP A 172 9.40 -6.70 -7.33
CA ASP A 172 9.35 -6.15 -8.68
C ASP A 172 8.64 -4.78 -8.64
N ALA A 173 9.40 -3.73 -8.95
CA ALA A 173 8.98 -2.34 -8.74
C ALA A 173 8.44 -1.69 -10.02
N THR A 174 8.11 -2.45 -11.07
CA THR A 174 7.50 -1.92 -12.29
C THR A 174 5.96 -1.88 -12.22
N ALA A 175 5.41 -1.51 -11.07
CA ALA A 175 3.99 -1.17 -10.99
C ALA A 175 3.79 0.17 -11.70
N ASP A 176 3.34 0.08 -12.94
CA ASP A 176 2.98 1.17 -13.83
C ASP A 176 2.11 2.21 -13.10
N GLU A 177 2.65 3.42 -12.91
CA GLU A 177 1.94 4.53 -12.26
C GLU A 177 0.91 5.22 -13.20
N SER A 178 0.61 4.64 -14.36
CA SER A 178 -0.25 5.28 -15.37
C SER A 178 -1.76 5.02 -15.27
N GLU A 179 -2.28 4.49 -14.15
CA GLU A 179 -3.72 4.22 -14.02
C GLU A 179 -4.31 4.81 -12.71
N ILE A 180 -4.10 6.12 -12.51
CA ILE A 180 -4.97 6.93 -11.66
C ILE A 180 -5.83 7.76 -12.62
N GLU A 181 -6.91 7.15 -13.14
CA GLU A 181 -7.97 7.92 -13.80
C GLU A 181 -8.63 8.84 -12.76
N ASP A 182 -8.73 10.12 -13.12
CA ASP A 182 -9.25 11.20 -12.28
C ASP A 182 -10.68 10.87 -11.78
N PRO A 183 -10.97 10.95 -10.47
CA PRO A 183 -12.26 10.54 -9.92
C PRO A 183 -13.41 11.52 -10.17
N GLU A 184 -13.24 12.57 -10.99
CA GLU A 184 -14.26 13.58 -11.24
C GLU A 184 -15.21 13.25 -12.41
N ASP A 185 -14.89 12.29 -13.28
CA ASP A 185 -15.67 11.99 -14.50
C ASP A 185 -16.71 10.85 -14.39
N LEU A 186 -16.92 10.27 -13.19
CA LEU A 186 -17.94 9.22 -12.98
C LEU A 186 -19.29 9.74 -12.43
N VAL A 187 -19.48 11.06 -12.33
CA VAL A 187 -20.78 11.66 -12.00
C VAL A 187 -21.49 12.09 -13.27
N GLN A 188 -21.97 11.11 -14.04
CA GLN A 188 -23.12 11.24 -14.93
C GLN A 188 -23.38 9.86 -15.53
N LEU A 189 -24.34 9.12 -14.95
CA LEU A 189 -25.16 8.09 -15.62
C LEU A 189 -25.98 7.34 -14.56
N SER A 190 -27.03 7.98 -14.04
CA SER A 190 -28.34 7.37 -13.77
C SER A 190 -29.25 8.35 -13.00
N GLU A 191 -29.76 9.37 -13.68
CA GLU A 191 -31.06 9.95 -13.34
C GLU A 191 -31.89 9.98 -14.63
N SER A 192 -32.64 8.91 -14.87
CA SER A 192 -33.77 8.93 -15.78
C SER A 192 -34.78 7.90 -15.31
N GLY A 193 -35.79 8.37 -14.59
CA GLY A 193 -36.91 7.55 -14.15
C GLY A 193 -37.78 8.31 -13.16
N ASP A 194 -38.55 9.27 -13.66
CA ASP A 194 -39.93 9.53 -13.22
C ASP A 194 -40.57 10.57 -14.15
N GLU A 195 -41.20 10.08 -15.23
CA GLU A 195 -42.28 10.80 -15.89
C GLU A 195 -43.58 10.36 -15.23
N ALA A 196 -44.20 11.28 -14.51
CA ALA A 196 -45.58 11.20 -14.05
C ALA A 196 -46.43 12.18 -14.86
N MET A 197 -47.23 11.65 -15.79
CA MET A 197 -48.67 11.92 -15.98
C MET A 197 -49.20 11.23 -17.23
#